data_AF-A0A077QIP7-F1
#
_entry.id   AF-A0A077QIP7-F1
#
_cell.length_a   1.000
_cell.length_b   1.000
_cell.length_c   1.000
_cell.angle_alpha   90.00
_cell.angle_beta   90.00
_cell.angle_gamma   90.00
#
_symmetry.space_group_name_H-M   'P 1'
#
loop_
_entity.id
_entity.type
_entity.pdbx_description
1 polymer ?
#
loop_
_entity_poly.entity_id
_entity_poly.type
_entity_poly.pdbx_seq_one_letter_code
_entity_poly.pdbx_strand_id
1 'polypeptide(L)'
;MSFRNMLVIGWQYLRAFALLYLCLIAGNIISALLPFSLPGSIIGLLLLFCLLAFQLIPAYWVKPGCSLLMKNMTLLFLPIGVGVMDYYPQLSQQMFPIVLSCIVSTAIVMIVVAYSSHYVHRKRIITGAQRKEPDLTSPPSQQSDKR
;
A
#
# COMPACT_ATOMS: atom_id res chain seq x y z
N MET A 1 -29.35 8.51 -22.45
CA MET A 1 -28.11 9.32 -22.33
C MET A 1 -27.01 8.57 -21.56
N SER A 2 -26.64 7.32 -21.89
CA SER A 2 -25.56 6.65 -21.10
C SER A 2 -24.88 5.38 -21.67
N PHE A 3 -25.22 4.86 -22.86
CA PHE A 3 -24.59 3.61 -23.34
C PHE A 3 -23.14 3.79 -23.83
N ARG A 4 -22.86 4.87 -24.57
CA ARG A 4 -21.49 5.20 -25.05
C ARG A 4 -20.51 5.40 -23.91
N ASN A 5 -20.91 6.08 -22.83
CA ASN A 5 -20.02 6.33 -21.70
C ASN A 5 -19.73 5.04 -20.92
N MET A 6 -20.73 4.18 -20.73
CA MET A 6 -20.56 2.89 -20.07
C MET A 6 -19.58 1.99 -20.82
N LEU A 7 -19.61 2.01 -22.16
CA LEU A 7 -18.68 1.28 -23.00
C LEU A 7 -17.25 1.85 -22.95
N VAL A 8 -17.10 3.17 -22.94
CA VAL A 8 -15.79 3.85 -22.78
C VAL A 8 -15.18 3.58 -21.40
N ILE A 9 -16.00 3.59 -20.35
CA ILE A 9 -15.58 3.28 -18.98
C ILE A 9 -15.12 1.82 -18.89
N GLY A 10 -15.88 0.88 -19.48
CA GLY A 10 -15.47 -0.51 -19.61
C GLY A 10 -14.11 -0.66 -20.31
N TRP A 11 -13.90 0.09 -21.40
CA TRP A 11 -12.64 0.09 -22.14
C TRP A 11 -11.47 0.65 -21.30
N GLN A 12 -11.71 1.66 -20.47
CA GLN A 12 -10.69 2.18 -19.53
C GLN A 12 -10.28 1.13 -18.49
N TYR A 13 -11.24 0.40 -17.91
CA TYR A 13 -10.94 -0.70 -16.97
C TYR A 13 -10.12 -1.80 -17.65
N LEU A 14 -10.49 -2.19 -18.86
CA LEU A 14 -9.78 -3.24 -19.60
C LEU A 14 -8.31 -2.84 -19.88
N ARG A 15 -8.08 -1.59 -20.28
CA ARG A 15 -6.71 -1.07 -20.50
C ARG A 15 -5.89 -1.04 -19.20
N ALA A 16 -6.51 -0.64 -18.08
CA ALA A 16 -5.86 -0.64 -16.77
C ALA A 16 -5.45 -2.05 -16.33
N PHE A 17 -6.35 -3.02 -16.48
CA PHE A 17 -6.09 -4.42 -16.14
C PHE A 17 -5.01 -5.02 -17.03
N ALA A 18 -5.07 -4.75 -18.35
CA ALA A 18 -4.04 -5.20 -19.29
C ALA A 18 -2.66 -4.65 -18.94
N LEU A 19 -2.55 -3.39 -18.51
CA LEU A 19 -1.29 -2.80 -18.05
C LEU A 19 -0.74 -3.49 -16.80
N LEU A 20 -1.60 -3.74 -15.79
CA LEU A 20 -1.20 -4.47 -14.59
C LEU A 20 -0.72 -5.88 -14.92
N TYR A 21 -1.43 -6.57 -15.80
CA TYR A 21 -1.11 -7.94 -16.21
C TYR A 21 0.18 -8.02 -17.04
N LEU A 22 0.38 -7.09 -17.98
CA LEU A 22 1.61 -6.99 -18.77
C LEU A 22 2.82 -6.74 -17.87
N CYS A 23 2.67 -5.86 -16.88
CA CYS A 23 3.72 -5.57 -15.93
C CYS A 23 4.07 -6.78 -15.04
N LEU A 24 3.05 -7.55 -14.63
CA LEU A 24 3.23 -8.80 -13.90
C LEU A 24 3.99 -9.84 -14.74
N ILE A 25 3.63 -10.00 -16.02
CA ILE A 25 4.32 -10.91 -16.94
C ILE A 25 5.77 -10.48 -17.14
N ALA A 26 6.01 -9.19 -17.42
CA ALA A 26 7.36 -8.65 -17.54
C ALA A 26 8.16 -8.92 -16.27
N GLY A 27 7.60 -8.64 -15.10
CA GLY A 27 8.23 -8.92 -13.81
C GLY A 27 8.53 -10.40 -13.57
N ASN A 28 7.67 -11.31 -14.03
CA ASN A 28 7.90 -12.75 -13.94
C ASN A 28 9.00 -13.23 -14.89
N ILE A 29 9.06 -12.70 -16.12
CA ILE A 29 10.16 -12.99 -17.07
C ILE A 29 11.48 -12.50 -16.48
N ILE A 30 11.50 -11.28 -15.95
CA ILE A 30 12.69 -10.69 -15.33
C ILE A 30 13.11 -11.49 -14.09
N SER A 31 12.15 -11.88 -13.24
CA SER A 31 12.38 -12.74 -12.08
C SER A 31 13.05 -14.06 -12.46
N ALA A 32 12.60 -14.70 -13.55
CA ALA A 32 13.18 -15.95 -14.03
C ALA A 32 14.61 -15.79 -14.59
N LEU A 33 14.98 -14.59 -15.06
CA LEU A 33 16.32 -14.30 -15.56
C LEU A 33 17.29 -13.90 -14.43
N LEU A 34 16.80 -13.41 -13.30
CA LEU A 34 17.64 -13.09 -12.15
C LEU A 34 17.84 -14.30 -11.24
N PRO A 35 19.06 -14.56 -10.74
CA PRO A 35 19.35 -15.68 -9.82
C PRO A 35 18.81 -15.48 -8.39
N PHE A 36 17.98 -14.46 -8.14
CA PHE A 36 17.43 -14.13 -6.82
C PHE A 36 15.97 -14.58 -6.71
N SER A 37 15.59 -15.26 -5.62
CA SER A 37 14.23 -15.77 -5.35
C SER A 37 13.20 -14.69 -5.00
N LEU A 38 13.12 -13.60 -5.77
CA LEU A 38 12.06 -12.60 -5.60
C LEU A 38 10.82 -13.00 -6.42
N PRO A 39 9.62 -13.04 -5.82
CA PRO A 39 8.39 -13.26 -6.56
C PRO A 39 8.23 -12.24 -7.69
N GLY A 40 7.90 -12.72 -8.89
CA GLY A 40 7.69 -11.87 -10.07
C GLY A 40 6.69 -10.72 -9.85
N SER A 41 5.74 -10.89 -8.92
CA SER A 41 4.79 -9.84 -8.51
C SER A 41 5.47 -8.59 -7.91
N ILE A 42 6.50 -8.77 -7.08
CA ILE A 42 7.24 -7.64 -6.47
C ILE A 42 8.01 -6.88 -7.55
N ILE A 43 8.62 -7.61 -8.49
CA ILE A 43 9.37 -7.02 -9.60
C ILE A 43 8.41 -6.31 -10.56
N GLY A 44 7.25 -6.89 -10.84
CA GLY A 44 6.19 -6.24 -11.61
C GLY A 44 5.70 -4.95 -10.94
N LEU A 45 5.53 -4.93 -9.61
CA LEU A 45 5.18 -3.70 -8.89
C LEU A 45 6.27 -2.63 -9.02
N LEU A 46 7.54 -3.01 -8.89
CA LEU A 46 8.69 -2.11 -9.09
C LEU A 46 8.76 -1.58 -10.53
N LEU A 47 8.51 -2.43 -11.52
CA LEU A 47 8.52 -2.05 -12.93
C LEU A 47 7.38 -1.07 -13.23
N LEU A 48 6.18 -1.33 -12.70
CA LEU A 48 5.04 -0.42 -12.80
C LEU A 48 5.37 0.92 -12.14
N PHE A 49 5.99 0.88 -10.97
CA PHE A 49 6.42 2.06 -10.23
C PHE A 49 7.44 2.88 -11.02
N CYS A 50 8.45 2.25 -11.62
CA CYS A 50 9.41 2.92 -12.50
C CYS A 50 8.73 3.57 -13.72
N LEU A 51 7.81 2.86 -14.39
CA LEU A 51 7.05 3.41 -15.53
C LEU A 51 6.20 4.64 -15.13
N LEU A 52 5.63 4.62 -13.92
CA LEU A 52 4.91 5.77 -13.36
C LEU A 52 5.87 6.90 -12.97
N ALA A 53 7.02 6.59 -12.38
CA ALA A 53 8.03 7.56 -11.95
C ALA A 53 8.67 8.29 -13.13
N PHE A 54 8.91 7.59 -14.25
CA PHE A 54 9.34 8.19 -15.52
C PHE A 54 8.22 8.90 -16.26
N GLN A 55 7.00 8.94 -15.69
CA GLN A 55 5.82 9.60 -16.27
C GLN A 55 5.42 9.08 -17.66
N LEU A 56 5.95 7.91 -18.08
CA LEU A 56 5.59 7.22 -19.32
C LEU A 56 4.13 6.76 -19.29
N ILE A 57 3.63 6.40 -18.10
CA ILE A 57 2.25 6.01 -17.87
C ILE A 57 1.64 6.93 -16.81
N PRO A 58 0.61 7.72 -17.14
CA PRO A 58 -0.07 8.55 -16.15
C PRO A 58 -0.82 7.67 -15.16
N ALA A 59 -0.70 7.95 -13.86
CA ALA A 59 -1.34 7.16 -12.80
C ALA A 59 -2.86 7.00 -12.98
N TYR A 60 -3.54 7.94 -13.65
CA TYR A 60 -4.99 7.86 -13.89
C TYR A 60 -5.39 6.64 -14.73
N TRP A 61 -4.48 6.10 -15.56
CA TRP A 61 -4.75 4.93 -16.39
C TRP A 61 -4.89 3.65 -15.57
N VAL A 62 -4.11 3.52 -14.50
CA VAL A 62 -4.01 2.29 -13.70
C VAL A 62 -4.98 2.32 -12.50
N LYS A 63 -5.26 3.52 -11.97
CA LYS A 63 -6.22 3.77 -10.88
C LYS A 63 -7.55 2.99 -10.99
N PRO A 64 -8.29 3.03 -12.13
CA PRO A 64 -9.57 2.33 -12.23
C PRO A 64 -9.43 0.81 -12.10
N GLY A 65 -8.37 0.22 -12.69
CA GLY A 65 -8.08 -1.22 -12.58
C GLY A 65 -7.70 -1.64 -11.16
N CYS A 66 -6.79 -0.90 -10.51
CA CYS A 66 -6.39 -1.13 -9.12
C CYS A 66 -7.58 -1.02 -8.15
N SER A 67 -8.43 0.00 -8.32
CA SER A 67 -9.60 0.22 -7.46
C SER A 67 -10.58 -0.95 -7.53
N LEU A 68 -10.80 -1.51 -8.73
CA LEU A 68 -11.66 -2.68 -8.91
C LEU A 68 -11.07 -3.94 -8.27
N LEU A 69 -9.76 -4.19 -8.43
CA LEU A 69 -9.08 -5.31 -7.79
C LEU A 69 -9.09 -5.19 -6.27
N MET A 70 -8.84 -3.99 -5.75
CA MET A 70 -8.79 -3.73 -4.31
C MET A 70 -10.19 -3.87 -3.68
N LYS A 71 -11.24 -3.39 -4.37
CA LYS A 71 -12.63 -3.58 -3.95
C LYS A 71 -13.04 -5.06 -3.91
N ASN A 72 -12.51 -5.88 -4.82
CA ASN A 72 -12.82 -7.30 -4.93
C ASN A 72 -11.71 -8.21 -4.35
N MET A 73 -10.87 -7.71 -3.43
CA MET A 73 -9.77 -8.52 -2.88
C MET A 73 -10.25 -9.83 -2.25
N THR A 74 -11.40 -9.83 -1.58
CA THR A 74 -11.98 -11.05 -1.01
C THR A 74 -12.20 -12.13 -2.08
N LEU A 75 -12.66 -11.76 -3.29
CA LEU A 75 -12.84 -12.71 -4.39
C LEU A 75 -11.53 -13.26 -4.94
N LEU A 76 -10.42 -12.52 -4.83
CA LEU A 76 -9.09 -12.99 -5.23
C LEU A 76 -8.44 -13.88 -4.16
N PHE A 77 -8.72 -13.62 -2.88
CA PHE A 77 -8.21 -14.45 -1.78
C PHE A 77 -8.98 -15.76 -1.61
N LEU A 78 -10.27 -15.80 -1.96
CA LEU A 78 -11.09 -17.00 -1.88
C LEU A 78 -10.53 -18.21 -2.68
N PRO A 79 -10.16 -18.10 -3.97
CA PRO A 79 -9.60 -19.22 -4.73
C PRO A 79 -8.25 -19.69 -4.17
N ILE A 80 -7.44 -18.77 -3.66
CA ILE A 80 -6.17 -19.09 -3.00
C ILE A 80 -6.44 -19.85 -1.70
N GLY A 81 -7.43 -19.42 -0.92
CA GLY A 81 -7.82 -20.06 0.33
C GLY A 81 -8.37 -21.47 0.14
N VAL A 82 -9.24 -21.70 -0.86
CA VAL A 82 -9.74 -23.05 -1.15
C VAL A 82 -8.64 -23.97 -1.66
N GLY A 83 -7.65 -23.47 -2.41
CA GLY A 83 -6.49 -24.27 -2.81
C GLY A 83 -5.62 -24.72 -1.63
N VAL A 84 -5.60 -23.97 -0.54
CA VAL A 84 -4.92 -24.38 0.70
C VAL A 84 -5.68 -25.50 1.42
N MET A 85 -7.00 -25.61 1.24
CA MET A 85 -7.80 -26.67 1.87
C MET A 85 -7.43 -28.07 1.39
N ASP A 86 -6.82 -28.23 0.22
CA ASP A 86 -6.28 -29.52 -0.24
C ASP A 86 -5.17 -30.06 0.69
N TYR A 87 -4.48 -29.16 1.40
CA TYR A 87 -3.43 -29.49 2.39
C TYR A 87 -3.94 -29.45 3.83
N TYR A 88 -5.25 -29.33 4.04
CA TYR A 88 -5.88 -29.22 5.35
C TYR A 88 -5.44 -30.29 6.37
N PRO A 89 -5.29 -31.60 6.04
CA PRO A 89 -4.91 -32.59 7.05
C PRO A 89 -3.49 -32.39 7.60
N GLN A 90 -2.53 -31.97 6.76
CA GLN A 90 -1.16 -31.65 7.18
C GLN A 90 -1.12 -30.35 7.98
N LEU A 91 -1.90 -29.36 7.56
CA LEU A 91 -2.04 -28.08 8.25
C LEU A 91 -2.62 -28.27 9.66
N SER A 92 -3.69 -29.06 9.81
CA SER A 92 -4.36 -29.34 11.09
C SER A 92 -3.40 -29.89 12.15
N GLN A 93 -2.50 -30.80 11.77
CA GLN A 93 -1.49 -31.39 12.67
C GLN A 93 -0.42 -30.38 13.13
N GLN A 94 -0.23 -29.28 12.39
CA GLN A 94 0.79 -28.27 12.64
C GLN A 94 0.18 -26.89 12.95
N MET A 95 -1.12 -26.81 13.24
CA MET A 95 -1.80 -25.53 13.52
C MET A 95 -1.17 -24.78 14.69
N PHE A 96 -0.80 -25.50 15.75
CA PHE A 96 -0.20 -24.90 16.93
C PHE A 96 1.16 -24.21 16.64
N PRO A 97 2.16 -24.87 16.02
CA PRO A 97 3.42 -24.22 15.67
C PRO A 97 3.25 -23.12 14.61
N ILE A 98 2.31 -23.24 13.67
CA ILE A 98 2.03 -22.19 12.66
C ILE A 98 1.52 -20.92 13.34
N VAL A 99 0.47 -21.02 14.18
CA VAL A 99 -0.11 -19.86 14.87
C VAL A 99 0.91 -19.25 15.81
N LEU A 100 1.64 -20.06 16.57
CA LEU A 100 2.65 -19.58 17.50
C LEU A 100 3.78 -18.83 16.77
N SER A 101 4.31 -19.39 15.68
CA SER A 101 5.36 -18.73 14.89
C SER A 101 4.87 -17.43 14.24
N CYS A 102 3.63 -17.36 13.78
CA CYS A 102 3.02 -16.13 13.26
C CYS A 102 2.90 -15.04 14.34
N ILE A 103 2.40 -15.39 15.53
CA ILE A 103 2.26 -14.41 16.63
C ILE A 103 3.63 -13.93 17.11
N VAL A 104 4.56 -14.86 17.33
CA VAL A 104 5.92 -14.53 17.79
C VAL A 104 6.66 -13.68 16.76
N SER A 105 6.63 -14.06 15.48
CA SER A 105 7.28 -13.27 14.41
C SER A 105 6.65 -11.88 14.28
N THR A 106 5.33 -11.77 14.34
CA THR A 106 4.63 -10.47 14.27
C THR A 106 5.00 -9.59 15.47
N ALA A 107 5.03 -10.15 16.68
CA ALA A 107 5.44 -9.42 17.89
C ALA A 107 6.90 -8.95 17.79
N ILE A 108 7.82 -9.82 17.36
CA ILE A 108 9.23 -9.47 17.18
C ILE A 108 9.38 -8.37 16.12
N VAL A 109 8.74 -8.49 14.96
CA VAL A 109 8.78 -7.48 13.90
C VAL A 109 8.22 -6.15 14.42
N MET A 110 7.09 -6.16 15.14
CA MET A 110 6.51 -4.95 15.72
C MET A 110 7.46 -4.29 16.72
N ILE A 111 8.09 -5.07 17.60
CA ILE A 111 9.08 -4.57 18.58
C ILE A 111 10.28 -3.96 17.86
N VAL A 112 10.88 -4.66 16.89
CA VAL A 112 12.04 -4.19 16.13
C VAL A 112 11.71 -2.91 15.36
N VAL A 113 10.55 -2.87 14.70
CA VAL A 113 10.08 -1.66 13.99
C VAL A 113 9.80 -0.52 14.97
N ALA A 114 9.23 -0.79 16.15
CA ALA A 114 9.00 0.21 17.18
C ALA A 114 10.31 0.78 17.73
N TYR A 115 11.30 -0.07 18.03
CA TYR A 115 12.63 0.38 18.47
C TYR A 115 13.37 1.14 17.38
N SER A 116 13.33 0.66 16.13
CA SER A 116 13.93 1.34 14.98
C SER A 116 13.28 2.71 14.75
N SER A 117 11.95 2.76 14.80
CA SER A 117 11.20 4.02 14.69
C SER A 117 11.53 4.96 15.84
N HIS A 118 11.60 4.48 17.08
CA HIS A 118 11.96 5.28 18.24
C HIS A 118 13.41 5.81 18.14
N TYR A 119 14.35 5.00 17.63
CA TYR A 119 15.73 5.40 17.40
C TYR A 119 15.83 6.49 16.33
N VAL A 120 15.10 6.34 15.22
CA VAL A 120 15.05 7.32 14.12
C VAL A 120 14.33 8.61 14.54
N HIS A 121 13.23 8.51 15.30
CA HIS A 121 12.44 9.65 15.78
C HIS A 121 13.03 10.35 17.01
N ARG A 122 14.00 9.75 17.71
CA ARG A 122 14.77 10.41 18.78
C ARG A 122 15.50 11.68 18.31
N LYS A 123 15.54 11.96 16.99
CA LYS A 123 16.13 13.17 16.42
C LYS A 123 15.14 14.14 15.73
N ARG A 124 13.83 13.98 15.86
CA ARG A 124 12.88 15.02 15.43
C ARG A 124 11.76 15.22 16.45
N ILE A 125 11.99 16.17 17.35
CA ILE A 125 10.93 17.04 17.87
C ILE A 125 10.08 17.49 16.68
N ILE A 126 8.81 17.09 16.64
CA ILE A 126 7.84 17.68 15.72
C ILE A 126 7.55 19.08 16.26
N THR A 127 8.41 20.03 15.89
CA THR A 127 8.15 21.46 16.07
C THR A 127 7.05 21.85 15.08
N GLY A 128 5.80 21.68 15.50
CA GLY A 128 4.62 22.04 14.72
C GLY A 128 3.32 22.20 15.49
N ALA A 129 3.26 21.84 16.78
CA ALA A 129 2.04 21.95 17.59
C ALA A 129 2.10 23.15 18.57
N GLN A 130 2.42 24.34 18.07
CA GLN A 130 2.06 25.62 18.72
C GLN A 130 1.98 26.73 17.65
N ARG A 131 0.97 26.66 16.77
CA ARG A 131 0.43 27.91 16.23
C ARG A 131 -0.48 28.45 17.32
N LYS A 132 0.10 29.28 18.19
CA LYS A 132 -0.65 30.17 19.09
C LYS A 132 -1.60 30.95 18.19
N GLU A 133 -2.86 30.53 18.16
CA GLU A 133 -3.93 31.29 17.52
C GLU A 133 -3.89 32.68 18.16
N PRO A 134 -3.78 33.77 17.38
CA PRO A 134 -3.74 35.09 17.97
C PRO A 134 -5.07 35.30 18.68
N ASP A 135 -5.01 35.48 19.99
CA ASP A 135 -6.13 35.81 20.84
C ASP A 135 -6.68 37.18 20.40
N LEU A 136 -7.72 37.15 19.55
CA LEU A 136 -8.46 38.33 19.10
C LEU A 136 -9.57 38.69 20.10
N THR A 137 -9.41 38.37 21.38
CA THR A 137 -10.46 38.59 22.39
C THR A 137 -9.90 39.18 23.68
N SER A 138 -9.30 40.38 23.61
CA SER A 138 -9.19 41.25 24.78
C SER A 138 -9.28 42.75 24.40
N PRO A 139 -10.10 43.55 25.11
CA PRO A 139 -10.49 44.90 24.71
C PRO A 139 -9.38 45.95 24.94
N PRO A 140 -9.41 47.09 24.22
CA PRO A 140 -8.43 48.15 24.37
C PRO A 140 -8.76 48.99 25.60
N SER A 141 -7.96 48.90 26.66
CA SER A 141 -8.00 49.86 27.76
C SER A 141 -6.64 50.01 28.46
N GLN A 142 -6.00 51.13 28.15
CA GLN A 142 -5.21 52.00 29.03
C GLN A 142 -3.85 51.52 29.56
N GLN A 143 -2.78 52.11 29.00
CA GLN A 143 -1.68 52.80 29.74
C GLN A 143 -0.81 53.51 28.67
N SER A 144 -1.01 54.78 28.33
CA SER A 144 -0.55 56.00 29.02
C SER A 144 0.90 55.92 29.55
N ASP A 145 1.72 56.86 29.08
CA ASP A 145 2.88 57.44 29.77
C ASP A 145 4.21 56.66 29.77
N LYS A 146 5.13 56.98 28.82
CA LYS A 146 6.38 57.72 29.11
C LYS A 146 7.39 57.69 27.95
N ARG A 147 7.82 58.92 27.59
CA ARG A 147 8.94 59.36 26.75
C ARG A 147 8.79 59.32 25.23
#